data_AF-A0A7T2TFT8-F1
#
_entry.id   AF-A0A7T2TFT8-F1
#
_cell.length_a   1.000
_cell.length_b   1.000
_cell.length_c   1.000
_cell.angle_alpha   90.00
_cell.angle_beta   90.00
_cell.angle_gamma   90.00
#
_symmetry.space_group_name_H-M   'P 1'
#
loop_
_entity.id
_entity.type
_entity.pdbx_description
1 polymer ?
#
loop_
_entity_poly.entity_id
_entity_poly.type
_entity_poly.pdbx_seq_one_letter_code
_entity_poly.pdbx_strand_id
1 'polypeptide(L)'
;MKKGLTAAEVAKLPPDQWPDWYRPAKGAGNGSPKHPDYADNNVVSLQSGYRSPRVYSAVSAALVAGIVDDRPDLRSYPEALAAWADAEARAALLRRHLDEIGIIDEDGQPRTSLANMLRWFEKSATAARDRLGLDPRSEAELSLLRAKALREGTGVGGGGADLDALVEQGRAVLDAGPDPLVTALDRVRAEGEAVAPGRRAETAPTPEEDER
;
A
#
# COMPACT_ATOMS: atom_id res chain seq x y z
N MET A 1 -4.38 45.80 52.64
CA MET A 1 -4.03 45.11 51.38
C MET A 1 -5.32 44.59 50.76
N LYS A 2 -5.75 45.10 49.60
CA LYS A 2 -6.97 44.62 48.93
C LYS A 2 -6.68 43.24 48.34
N LYS A 3 -7.35 42.20 48.80
CA LYS A 3 -7.27 40.87 48.19
C LYS A 3 -7.81 40.99 46.76
N GLY A 4 -6.98 40.67 45.77
CA GLY A 4 -7.42 40.54 44.38
C GLY A 4 -8.43 39.39 44.24
N LEU A 5 -9.27 39.47 43.21
CA LEU A 5 -10.25 38.42 42.90
C LEU A 5 -9.56 37.07 42.72
N THR A 6 -10.15 36.03 43.30
CA THR A 6 -9.70 34.65 43.13
C THR A 6 -10.20 34.07 41.80
N ALA A 7 -9.54 33.03 41.29
CA ALA A 7 -9.95 32.38 40.04
C ALA A 7 -11.40 31.84 40.07
N ALA A 8 -11.90 31.44 41.25
CA ALA A 8 -13.27 30.96 41.43
C ALA A 8 -14.31 32.10 41.37
N GLU A 9 -13.92 33.32 41.73
CA GLU A 9 -14.78 34.51 41.63
C GLU A 9 -14.78 35.05 40.20
N VAL A 10 -13.61 35.05 39.53
CA VAL A 10 -13.49 35.44 38.12
C VAL A 10 -14.29 34.51 37.20
N ALA A 11 -14.33 33.21 37.50
CA ALA A 11 -15.11 32.23 36.73
C ALA A 11 -16.62 32.54 36.66
N LYS A 12 -17.15 33.34 37.60
CA LYS A 12 -18.56 33.73 37.66
C LYS A 12 -18.85 35.03 36.90
N LEU A 13 -17.81 35.75 36.46
CA LEU A 13 -17.97 36.99 35.71
C LEU A 13 -18.29 36.70 34.23
N PRO A 14 -18.97 37.62 33.54
CA PRO A 14 -19.11 37.60 32.09
C PRO A 14 -17.74 37.53 31.36
N PRO A 15 -17.64 36.84 30.20
CA PRO A 15 -16.37 36.66 29.50
C PRO A 15 -15.64 37.97 29.12
N ASP A 16 -16.39 39.05 28.89
CA ASP A 16 -15.89 40.40 28.59
C ASP A 16 -15.27 41.11 29.79
N GLN A 17 -15.44 40.57 31.00
CA GLN A 17 -14.94 41.14 32.25
C GLN A 17 -13.83 40.28 32.89
N TRP A 18 -13.35 39.28 32.17
CA TRP A 18 -12.25 38.45 32.66
C TRP A 18 -10.93 39.22 32.60
N PRO A 19 -10.15 39.23 33.69
CA PRO A 19 -8.79 39.74 33.68
C PRO A 19 -7.89 38.94 32.72
N ASP A 20 -6.92 39.61 32.10
CA ASP A 20 -6.00 39.00 31.11
C ASP A 20 -5.21 37.78 31.63
N TRP A 21 -5.02 37.65 32.94
CA TRP A 21 -4.34 36.52 33.56
C TRP A 21 -5.22 35.27 33.70
N TYR A 22 -6.54 35.41 33.59
CA TYR A 22 -7.48 34.30 33.78
C TYR A 22 -7.68 33.54 32.46
N ARG A 23 -7.36 32.24 32.49
CA ARG A 23 -7.74 31.31 31.43
C ARG A 23 -8.74 30.29 31.99
N PRO A 24 -9.97 30.23 31.46
CA PRO A 24 -10.94 29.23 31.91
C PRO A 24 -10.44 27.82 31.55
N ALA A 25 -10.85 26.82 32.34
CA ALA A 25 -10.66 25.43 31.96
C ALA A 25 -11.35 25.14 30.61
N LYS A 26 -10.79 24.22 29.82
CA LYS A 26 -11.31 23.87 28.49
C LYS A 26 -12.80 23.47 28.60
N GLY A 27 -13.69 24.29 28.04
CA GLY A 27 -15.15 24.08 28.09
C GLY A 27 -15.92 24.86 29.16
N ALA A 28 -15.26 25.68 29.99
CA ALA A 28 -15.91 26.48 31.05
C ALA A 28 -16.28 27.91 30.61
N GLY A 29 -15.88 28.35 29.41
CA GLY A 29 -16.48 29.52 28.79
C GLY A 29 -17.82 29.14 28.16
N ASN A 30 -18.79 30.07 28.14
CA ASN A 30 -19.95 29.98 27.26
C ASN A 30 -19.43 29.51 25.90
N GLY A 31 -19.75 28.25 25.55
CA GLY A 31 -19.14 27.60 24.40
C GLY A 31 -19.20 28.55 23.21
N SER A 32 -18.13 28.61 22.42
CA SER A 32 -18.09 29.40 21.19
C SER A 32 -19.45 29.32 20.52
N PRO A 33 -20.08 30.46 20.14
CA PRO A 33 -21.42 30.45 19.56
C PRO A 33 -21.46 29.32 18.54
N LYS A 34 -22.33 28.33 18.78
CA LYS A 34 -22.50 27.25 17.81
C LYS A 34 -22.87 27.97 16.52
N HIS A 35 -21.97 27.94 15.54
CA HIS A 35 -22.26 28.47 14.22
C HIS A 35 -23.61 27.87 13.78
N PRO A 36 -24.54 28.65 13.19
CA PRO A 36 -25.88 28.17 12.84
C PRO A 36 -25.89 26.80 12.13
N ASP A 37 -24.81 26.53 11.39
CA ASP A 37 -24.46 25.29 10.69
C ASP A 37 -24.27 24.05 11.60
N TYR A 38 -24.36 24.16 12.93
CA TYR A 38 -24.35 22.99 13.83
C TYR A 38 -25.74 22.71 14.43
N ALA A 39 -26.79 23.34 13.90
CA ALA A 39 -28.16 22.97 14.22
C ALA A 39 -28.47 21.54 13.73
N ASP A 40 -29.32 20.84 14.48
CA ASP A 40 -29.85 19.55 14.06
C ASP A 40 -30.58 19.75 12.71
N ASN A 41 -30.18 18.97 11.70
CA ASN A 41 -30.55 19.08 10.26
C ASN A 41 -29.75 20.08 9.40
N ASN A 42 -28.49 20.38 9.71
CA ASN A 42 -27.65 21.14 8.78
C ASN A 42 -27.45 20.40 7.43
N VAL A 43 -27.86 21.06 6.34
CA VAL A 43 -27.76 20.60 4.95
C VAL A 43 -26.60 21.23 4.16
N VAL A 44 -25.78 22.09 4.77
CA VAL A 44 -24.60 22.70 4.10
C VAL A 44 -23.65 21.62 3.56
N SER A 45 -23.51 20.50 4.27
CA SER A 45 -22.76 19.31 3.84
C SER A 45 -23.34 18.63 2.58
N LEU A 46 -24.64 18.79 2.32
CA LEU A 46 -25.33 18.19 1.17
C LEU A 46 -25.16 18.99 -0.12
N GLN A 47 -24.92 20.31 -0.04
CA GLN A 47 -24.79 21.16 -1.23
C GLN A 47 -23.58 20.78 -2.08
N SER A 48 -22.45 20.51 -1.42
CA SER A 48 -21.19 20.20 -2.07
C SER A 48 -20.89 18.71 -2.15
N GLY A 49 -21.50 17.89 -1.28
CA GLY A 49 -21.47 16.43 -1.34
C GLY A 49 -20.14 15.75 -1.00
N TYR A 50 -18.99 16.43 -1.14
CA TYR A 50 -17.65 15.87 -0.95
C TYR A 50 -17.34 15.45 0.50
N ARG A 51 -18.10 15.93 1.49
CA ARG A 51 -18.02 15.49 2.89
C ARG A 51 -19.15 14.54 3.30
N SER A 52 -20.15 14.33 2.46
CA SER A 52 -21.33 13.53 2.78
C SER A 52 -21.17 12.11 2.22
N PRO A 53 -21.01 11.07 3.07
CA PRO A 53 -20.93 9.68 2.62
C PRO A 53 -22.09 9.28 1.72
N ARG A 54 -23.29 9.79 1.97
CA ARG A 54 -24.47 9.49 1.14
C ARG A 54 -24.33 9.98 -0.30
N VAL A 55 -23.58 11.06 -0.53
CA VAL A 55 -23.39 11.64 -1.87
C VAL A 55 -22.17 11.04 -2.55
N TYR A 56 -20.99 11.12 -1.91
CA TYR A 56 -19.77 10.64 -2.58
C TYR A 56 -19.73 9.12 -2.75
N SER A 57 -20.42 8.33 -1.90
CA SER A 57 -20.45 6.86 -2.06
C SER A 57 -21.16 6.41 -3.33
N ALA A 58 -22.19 7.13 -3.78
CA ALA A 58 -22.87 6.82 -5.04
C ALA A 58 -21.93 7.06 -6.24
N VAL A 59 -21.16 8.15 -6.20
CA VAL A 59 -20.14 8.45 -7.22
C VAL A 59 -19.00 7.42 -7.16
N SER A 60 -18.53 7.09 -5.97
CA SER A 60 -17.51 6.07 -5.72
C SER A 60 -17.93 4.71 -6.27
N ALA A 61 -19.16 4.26 -6.00
CA ALA A 61 -19.70 3.02 -6.52
C ALA A 61 -19.76 2.99 -8.07
N ALA A 62 -20.14 4.10 -8.70
CA ALA A 62 -20.14 4.21 -10.15
C ALA A 62 -18.72 4.12 -10.74
N LEU A 63 -17.74 4.74 -10.08
CA LEU A 63 -16.33 4.65 -10.48
C LEU A 63 -15.78 3.23 -10.35
N VAL A 64 -16.08 2.54 -9.26
CA VAL A 64 -15.69 1.14 -9.06
C VAL A 64 -16.30 0.26 -10.14
N ALA A 65 -17.60 0.42 -10.44
CA ALA A 65 -18.26 -0.36 -11.49
C ALA A 65 -17.57 -0.17 -12.85
N GLY A 66 -17.33 1.08 -13.26
CA GLY A 66 -16.67 1.39 -14.52
C GLY A 66 -15.26 0.80 -14.62
N ILE A 67 -14.41 0.99 -13.60
CA ILE A 67 -13.04 0.49 -13.68
C ILE A 67 -12.96 -1.04 -13.62
N VAL A 68 -13.90 -1.69 -12.94
CA VAL A 68 -13.96 -3.15 -12.83
C VAL A 68 -14.44 -3.79 -14.13
N ASP A 69 -15.24 -3.09 -14.92
CA ASP A 69 -15.62 -3.54 -16.27
C ASP A 69 -14.39 -3.52 -17.21
N ASP A 70 -13.55 -2.49 -17.13
CA ASP A 70 -12.31 -2.36 -17.93
C ASP A 70 -11.15 -3.23 -17.41
N ARG A 71 -11.03 -3.38 -16.09
CA ARG A 71 -9.99 -4.12 -15.38
C ARG A 71 -10.59 -5.09 -14.35
N PRO A 72 -11.15 -6.23 -14.81
CA PRO A 72 -11.78 -7.21 -13.92
C PRO A 72 -10.85 -7.79 -12.86
N ASP A 73 -9.54 -7.79 -13.10
CA ASP A 73 -8.50 -8.25 -12.17
C ASP A 73 -8.49 -7.47 -10.85
N LEU A 74 -8.89 -6.20 -10.88
CA LEU A 74 -8.91 -5.34 -9.70
C LEU A 74 -9.96 -5.77 -8.65
N ARG A 75 -10.94 -6.62 -9.01
CA ARG A 75 -11.90 -7.19 -8.05
C ARG A 75 -11.23 -7.93 -6.88
N SER A 76 -9.98 -8.37 -7.07
CA SER A 76 -9.18 -9.01 -6.02
C SER A 76 -8.71 -8.05 -4.92
N TYR A 77 -8.85 -6.73 -5.11
CA TYR A 77 -8.37 -5.68 -4.18
C TYR A 77 -9.49 -4.71 -3.77
N PRO A 78 -10.57 -5.18 -3.13
CA PRO A 78 -11.77 -4.38 -2.89
C PRO A 78 -11.51 -3.14 -2.00
N GLU A 79 -10.63 -3.23 -1.02
CA GLU A 79 -10.29 -2.11 -0.13
C GLU A 79 -9.49 -1.02 -0.86
N ALA A 80 -8.57 -1.42 -1.74
CA ALA A 80 -7.78 -0.49 -2.54
C ALA A 80 -8.65 0.21 -3.59
N LEU A 81 -9.58 -0.52 -4.21
CA LEU A 81 -10.60 0.03 -5.11
C LEU A 81 -11.50 1.03 -4.40
N ALA A 82 -12.00 0.69 -3.21
CA ALA A 82 -12.84 1.61 -2.43
C ALA A 82 -12.10 2.89 -2.04
N ALA A 83 -10.85 2.76 -1.58
CA ALA A 83 -10.02 3.91 -1.22
C ALA A 83 -9.71 4.83 -2.41
N TRP A 84 -9.43 4.24 -3.59
CA TRP A 84 -9.26 4.98 -4.83
C TRP A 84 -10.55 5.73 -5.21
N ALA A 85 -11.67 5.02 -5.32
CA ALA A 85 -12.93 5.59 -5.77
C ALA A 85 -13.47 6.67 -4.84
N ASP A 86 -13.29 6.52 -3.51
CA ASP A 86 -13.65 7.55 -2.53
C ASP A 86 -12.81 8.81 -2.69
N ALA A 87 -11.49 8.67 -2.90
CA ALA A 87 -10.62 9.82 -3.10
C ALA A 87 -10.96 10.56 -4.41
N GLU A 88 -11.22 9.83 -5.49
CA GLU A 88 -11.65 10.38 -6.78
C GLU A 88 -12.98 11.12 -6.68
N ALA A 89 -14.00 10.47 -6.10
CA ALA A 89 -15.33 11.04 -5.95
C ALA A 89 -15.29 12.34 -5.15
N ARG A 90 -14.55 12.36 -4.04
CA ARG A 90 -14.43 13.56 -3.19
C ARG A 90 -13.63 14.68 -3.87
N ALA A 91 -12.56 14.36 -4.59
CA ALA A 91 -11.81 15.34 -5.37
C ALA A 91 -12.70 15.97 -6.46
N ALA A 92 -13.44 15.15 -7.21
CA ALA A 92 -14.33 15.61 -8.28
C ALA A 92 -15.46 16.51 -7.75
N LEU A 93 -16.12 16.11 -6.66
CA LEU A 93 -17.17 16.89 -6.03
C LEU A 93 -16.65 18.22 -5.46
N LEU A 94 -15.49 18.22 -4.81
CA LEU A 94 -14.90 19.44 -4.28
C LEU A 94 -14.43 20.39 -5.38
N ARG A 95 -13.88 19.86 -6.49
CA ARG A 95 -13.50 20.68 -7.64
C ARG A 95 -14.72 21.36 -8.24
N ARG A 96 -15.79 20.60 -8.52
CA ARG A 96 -17.06 21.14 -8.99
C ARG A 96 -17.60 22.22 -8.05
N HIS A 97 -17.56 21.98 -6.74
CA HIS A 97 -18.02 22.97 -5.77
C HIS A 97 -17.20 24.26 -5.82
N LEU A 98 -15.88 24.17 -5.94
CA LEU A 98 -15.00 25.34 -6.11
C LEU A 98 -15.24 26.06 -7.44
N ASP A 99 -15.59 25.34 -8.51
CA ASP A 99 -15.99 25.94 -9.78
C ASP A 99 -17.31 26.73 -9.65
N GLU A 100 -18.22 26.27 -8.80
CA GLU A 100 -19.52 26.93 -8.52
C GLU A 100 -19.36 28.18 -7.64
N ILE A 101 -18.54 28.14 -6.58
CA ILE A 101 -18.43 29.23 -5.58
C ILE A 101 -17.20 30.13 -5.76
N GLY A 102 -16.30 29.78 -6.68
CA GLY A 102 -15.01 30.43 -6.87
C GLY A 102 -13.96 30.12 -5.81
N ILE A 103 -12.69 30.25 -6.18
CA ILE A 103 -11.55 30.04 -5.27
C ILE A 103 -11.27 31.23 -4.34
N ILE A 104 -11.77 32.41 -4.71
CA ILE A 104 -11.72 33.63 -3.93
C ILE A 104 -13.11 33.85 -3.32
N ASP A 105 -13.17 34.24 -2.05
CA ASP A 105 -14.42 34.56 -1.35
C ASP A 105 -14.87 36.00 -1.60
N GLU A 106 -16.01 36.37 -0.99
CA GLU A 106 -16.63 37.70 -1.13
C GLU A 106 -15.76 38.83 -0.56
N ASP A 107 -14.86 38.51 0.39
CA ASP A 107 -13.91 39.45 1.00
C ASP A 107 -12.60 39.57 0.20
N GLY A 108 -12.51 38.91 -0.96
CA GLY A 108 -11.32 38.88 -1.80
C GLY A 108 -10.20 37.97 -1.27
N GLN A 109 -10.48 37.13 -0.28
CA GLN A 109 -9.52 36.20 0.30
C GLN A 109 -9.58 34.82 -0.38
N PRO A 110 -8.45 34.12 -0.48
CA PRO A 110 -8.44 32.76 -1.01
C PRO A 110 -9.10 31.79 -0.02
N ARG A 111 -9.95 30.89 -0.53
CA ARG A 111 -10.56 29.78 0.23
C ARG A 111 -9.55 28.66 0.53
N THR A 112 -8.50 29.00 1.27
CA THR A 112 -7.32 28.15 1.54
C THR A 112 -7.66 26.79 2.13
N SER A 113 -8.67 26.70 2.99
CA SER A 113 -9.12 25.43 3.58
C SER A 113 -9.63 24.45 2.52
N LEU A 114 -10.45 24.93 1.58
CA LEU A 114 -11.00 24.11 0.50
C LEU A 114 -9.91 23.74 -0.52
N ALA A 115 -9.04 24.69 -0.87
CA ALA A 115 -7.92 24.42 -1.77
C ALA A 115 -6.95 23.37 -1.19
N ASN A 116 -6.62 23.47 0.10
CA ASN A 116 -5.78 22.48 0.80
C ASN A 116 -6.45 21.10 0.86
N MET A 117 -7.77 21.08 1.08
CA MET A 117 -8.54 19.84 1.09
C MET A 117 -8.61 19.19 -0.28
N LEU A 118 -8.79 19.97 -1.35
CA LEU A 118 -8.76 19.48 -2.73
C LEU A 118 -7.39 18.86 -3.03
N ARG A 119 -6.31 19.58 -2.73
CA ARG A 119 -4.94 19.07 -2.88
C ARG A 119 -4.72 17.75 -2.13
N TRP A 120 -5.29 17.61 -0.93
CA TRP A 120 -5.18 16.37 -0.17
C TRP A 120 -5.92 15.20 -0.82
N PHE A 121 -7.14 15.43 -1.32
CA PHE A 121 -7.89 14.40 -2.05
C PHE A 121 -7.21 14.02 -3.36
N GLU A 122 -6.73 15.00 -4.14
CA GLU A 122 -6.00 14.75 -5.38
C GLU A 122 -4.73 13.93 -5.14
N LYS A 123 -3.96 14.26 -4.10
CA LYS A 123 -2.77 13.49 -3.72
C LYS A 123 -3.14 12.06 -3.31
N SER A 124 -4.24 11.89 -2.60
CA SER A 124 -4.73 10.57 -2.17
C SER A 124 -5.19 9.75 -3.37
N ALA A 125 -5.90 10.35 -4.32
CA ALA A 125 -6.33 9.72 -5.56
C ALA A 125 -5.13 9.31 -6.42
N THR A 126 -4.14 10.18 -6.62
CA THR A 126 -2.91 9.84 -7.34
C THR A 126 -2.20 8.66 -6.70
N ALA A 127 -1.96 8.70 -5.38
CA ALA A 127 -1.31 7.60 -4.69
C ALA A 127 -2.12 6.28 -4.75
N ALA A 128 -3.45 6.36 -4.86
CA ALA A 128 -4.29 5.18 -5.04
C ALA A 128 -4.23 4.65 -6.49
N ARG A 129 -4.21 5.53 -7.50
CA ARG A 129 -3.97 5.15 -8.90
C ARG A 129 -2.63 4.44 -9.06
N ASP A 130 -1.57 4.99 -8.49
CA ASP A 130 -0.23 4.41 -8.56
C ASP A 130 -0.21 2.98 -7.99
N ARG A 131 -0.87 2.76 -6.83
CA ARG A 131 -0.94 1.42 -6.19
C ARG A 131 -1.75 0.41 -7.00
N LEU A 132 -2.78 0.86 -7.71
CA LEU A 132 -3.60 0.02 -8.57
C LEU A 132 -3.01 -0.14 -9.98
N GLY A 133 -1.89 0.55 -10.28
CA GLY A 133 -1.29 0.57 -11.60
C GLY A 133 -2.17 1.25 -12.66
N LEU A 134 -2.94 2.25 -12.24
CA LEU A 134 -3.84 3.05 -13.09
C LEU A 134 -3.21 4.34 -13.62
N ASP A 135 -1.93 4.58 -13.34
CA ASP A 135 -1.20 5.68 -13.96
C ASP A 135 -0.61 5.25 -15.32
N PRO A 136 -0.47 6.17 -16.30
CA PRO A 136 0.02 5.84 -17.64
C PRO A 136 1.39 5.15 -17.66
N ARG A 137 2.25 5.42 -16.66
CA ARG A 137 3.56 4.78 -16.57
C ARG A 137 3.41 3.34 -16.09
N SER A 138 2.62 3.07 -15.06
CA SER A 138 2.31 1.71 -14.64
C SER A 138 1.55 0.92 -15.71
N GLU A 139 0.69 1.56 -16.50
CA GLU A 139 0.03 0.92 -17.63
C GLU A 139 1.04 0.53 -18.72
N ALA A 140 1.99 1.43 -19.04
CA ALA A 140 3.08 1.13 -19.97
C ALA A 140 4.01 0.03 -19.45
N GLU A 141 4.33 0.05 -18.15
CA GLU A 141 5.13 -0.98 -17.49
C GLU A 141 4.41 -2.33 -17.47
N LEU A 142 3.11 -2.35 -17.15
CA LEU A 142 2.29 -3.55 -17.19
C LEU A 142 2.17 -4.10 -18.62
N SER A 143 2.03 -3.22 -19.61
CA SER A 143 2.03 -3.59 -21.03
C SER A 143 3.37 -4.19 -21.45
N LEU A 144 4.49 -3.61 -20.99
CA LEU A 144 5.83 -4.13 -21.22
C LEU A 144 6.02 -5.50 -20.54
N LEU A 145 5.58 -5.65 -19.29
CA LEU A 145 5.66 -6.91 -18.53
C LEU A 145 4.79 -7.99 -19.17
N ARG A 146 3.58 -7.65 -19.65
CA ARG A 146 2.73 -8.56 -20.42
C ARG A 146 3.38 -8.95 -21.74
N ALA A 147 3.94 -8.00 -22.48
CA ALA A 147 4.66 -8.26 -23.73
C ALA A 147 5.92 -9.09 -23.50
N LYS A 148 6.63 -8.88 -22.40
CA LYS A 148 7.80 -9.65 -21.98
C LYS A 148 7.39 -11.06 -21.56
N ALA A 149 6.36 -11.22 -20.74
CA ALA A 149 5.82 -12.52 -20.33
C ALA A 149 5.29 -13.31 -21.53
N LEU A 150 4.65 -12.64 -22.49
CA LEU A 150 4.30 -13.25 -23.77
C LEU A 150 5.57 -13.65 -24.54
N ARG A 151 6.54 -12.76 -24.70
CA ARG A 151 7.80 -13.06 -25.42
C ARG A 151 8.58 -14.19 -24.77
N GLU A 152 8.68 -14.26 -23.45
CA GLU A 152 9.40 -15.27 -22.68
C GLU A 152 8.59 -16.57 -22.62
N GLY A 153 7.27 -16.49 -22.44
CA GLY A 153 6.35 -17.62 -22.57
C GLY A 153 6.28 -18.18 -23.99
N THR A 154 6.55 -17.36 -25.01
CA THR A 154 6.73 -17.81 -26.40
C THR A 154 8.18 -18.15 -26.74
N GLY A 155 9.14 -17.65 -25.95
CA GLY A 155 10.59 -17.68 -26.20
C GLY A 155 11.29 -18.83 -25.49
N VAL A 156 10.59 -19.52 -24.60
CA VAL A 156 10.89 -20.86 -24.10
C VAL A 156 9.60 -21.69 -24.20
N GLY A 157 9.20 -22.06 -25.43
CA GLY A 157 8.11 -23.04 -25.64
C GLY A 157 6.79 -22.53 -26.24
N GLY A 158 6.82 -21.44 -27.02
CA GLY A 158 5.68 -21.03 -27.87
C GLY A 158 5.41 -21.90 -29.10
N GLY A 159 6.15 -22.99 -29.25
CA GLY A 159 5.68 -24.21 -29.90
C GLY A 159 5.94 -25.32 -28.88
N GLY A 160 4.98 -26.24 -28.71
CA GLY A 160 5.07 -27.31 -27.72
C GLY A 160 6.49 -27.83 -27.58
N ALA A 161 7.09 -27.65 -26.39
CA ALA A 161 7.86 -28.74 -25.86
C ALA A 161 6.81 -29.86 -25.74
N ASP A 162 6.72 -30.66 -26.79
CA ASP A 162 5.88 -31.83 -26.84
C ASP A 162 6.31 -32.65 -25.63
N LEU A 163 5.51 -32.55 -24.57
CA LEU A 163 5.83 -33.17 -23.29
C LEU A 163 5.94 -34.67 -23.49
N ASP A 164 5.23 -35.22 -24.49
CA ASP A 164 5.36 -36.61 -24.90
C ASP A 164 6.71 -36.84 -25.60
N ALA A 165 7.18 -35.96 -26.48
CA ALA A 165 8.53 -36.05 -27.05
C ALA A 165 9.63 -35.91 -26.00
N LEU A 166 9.45 -35.08 -24.98
CA LEU A 166 10.40 -34.91 -23.87
C LEU A 166 10.39 -36.12 -22.93
N VAL A 167 9.22 -36.71 -22.70
CA VAL A 167 9.07 -37.97 -21.96
C VAL A 167 9.65 -39.13 -22.75
N GLU A 168 9.48 -39.17 -24.07
CA GLU A 168 10.03 -40.20 -24.96
C GLU A 168 11.55 -40.07 -25.07
N GLN A 169 12.07 -38.86 -25.16
CA GLN A 169 13.51 -38.58 -25.08
C GLN A 169 14.07 -38.96 -23.70
N GLY A 170 13.34 -38.67 -22.62
CA GLY A 170 13.71 -39.09 -21.26
C GLY A 170 13.72 -40.61 -21.10
N ARG A 171 12.73 -41.31 -21.67
CA ARG A 171 12.68 -42.79 -21.70
C ARG A 171 13.81 -43.37 -22.54
N ALA A 172 14.09 -42.82 -23.71
CA ALA A 172 15.21 -43.25 -24.54
C ALA A 172 16.56 -43.09 -23.84
N VAL A 173 16.75 -42.03 -23.05
CA VAL A 173 17.95 -41.85 -22.21
C VAL A 173 18.02 -42.87 -21.07
N LEU A 174 16.88 -43.24 -20.47
CA LEU A 174 16.83 -44.27 -19.43
C LEU A 174 16.99 -45.70 -20.00
N ASP A 175 16.48 -45.95 -21.21
CA ASP A 175 16.56 -47.24 -21.91
C ASP A 175 17.91 -47.44 -22.63
N ALA A 176 18.68 -46.36 -22.87
CA ALA A 176 20.03 -46.42 -23.46
C ALA A 176 21.07 -47.13 -22.57
N GLY A 177 20.65 -47.68 -21.43
CA GLY A 177 21.51 -48.35 -20.48
C GLY A 177 22.27 -47.37 -19.58
N PRO A 178 23.09 -47.87 -18.65
CA PRO A 178 23.76 -47.03 -17.66
C PRO A 178 24.65 -46.00 -18.35
N ASP A 179 24.51 -44.74 -17.91
CA ASP A 179 25.27 -43.60 -18.41
C ASP A 179 26.77 -43.96 -18.40
N PRO A 180 27.48 -43.84 -19.55
CA PRO A 180 28.90 -44.17 -19.64
C PRO A 180 29.75 -43.34 -18.66
N LEU A 181 29.32 -42.13 -18.29
CA LEU A 181 29.98 -41.32 -17.26
C LEU A 181 29.77 -41.89 -15.86
N VAL A 182 28.55 -42.33 -15.54
CA VAL A 182 28.25 -42.97 -14.24
C VAL A 182 28.98 -44.30 -14.14
N THR A 183 29.02 -45.09 -15.22
CA THR A 183 29.77 -46.35 -15.30
C THR A 183 31.29 -46.13 -15.17
N ALA A 184 31.81 -45.04 -15.77
CA ALA A 184 33.20 -44.66 -15.64
C ALA A 184 33.52 -44.16 -14.22
N LEU A 185 32.63 -43.39 -13.59
CA LEU A 185 32.75 -42.92 -12.21
C LEU A 185 32.72 -44.08 -11.21
N ASP A 186 31.82 -45.05 -11.41
CA ASP A 186 31.74 -46.25 -10.57
C ASP A 186 32.99 -47.13 -10.71
N ARG A 187 33.57 -47.24 -11.92
CA ARG A 187 34.87 -47.89 -12.13
C ARG A 187 35.99 -47.19 -11.36
N VAL A 188 36.09 -45.86 -11.48
CA VAL A 188 37.11 -45.07 -10.77
C VAL A 188 36.96 -45.18 -9.26
N ARG A 189 35.71 -45.23 -8.76
CA ARG A 189 35.42 -45.43 -7.34
C ARG A 189 35.84 -46.81 -6.84
N ALA A 190 35.52 -47.87 -7.60
CA ALA A 190 35.92 -49.24 -7.26
C ALA A 190 37.44 -49.42 -7.29
N GLU A 191 38.13 -48.78 -8.25
CA GLU A 191 39.59 -48.76 -8.32
C GLU A 191 40.20 -47.99 -7.15
N GLY A 192 39.59 -46.89 -6.71
CA GLY A 192 40.00 -46.11 -5.53
C GLY A 192 39.81 -46.86 -4.21
N GLU A 193 38.72 -47.61 -4.06
CA GLU A 193 38.47 -48.44 -2.87
C GLU A 193 39.41 -49.66 -2.80
N ALA A 194 39.83 -50.22 -3.94
CA ALA A 194 40.80 -51.30 -3.99
C ALA A 194 42.23 -50.88 -3.58
N VAL A 195 42.57 -49.58 -3.68
CA VAL A 195 43.90 -49.04 -3.37
C VAL A 195 44.09 -48.75 -1.87
N ALA A 196 43.03 -48.82 -1.04
CA ALA A 196 43.12 -48.51 0.39
C ALA A 196 42.87 -49.72 1.32
N PRO A 197 43.87 -50.58 1.56
CA PRO A 197 44.00 -51.29 2.82
C PRO A 197 45.14 -50.70 3.66
N GLY A 198 44.78 -50.04 4.78
CA GLY A 198 45.58 -50.14 6.00
C GLY A 198 46.60 -49.04 6.30
N ARG A 199 46.14 -47.82 6.60
CA ARG A 199 46.78 -47.00 7.64
C ARG A 199 45.88 -46.99 8.87
N ARG A 200 46.14 -47.90 9.81
CA ARG A 200 45.53 -47.83 11.15
C ARG A 200 46.19 -46.70 11.92
N ALA A 201 45.35 -45.91 12.57
CA ALA A 201 45.71 -44.91 13.55
C ALA A 201 46.42 -45.58 14.73
N GLU A 202 47.64 -45.14 15.03
CA GLU A 202 48.28 -45.42 16.32
C GLU A 202 48.07 -44.25 17.26
N THR A 203 47.52 -44.63 18.41
CA THR A 203 47.13 -43.91 19.61
C THR A 203 48.27 -43.18 20.32
N ALA A 204 47.97 -41.96 20.78
CA ALA A 204 48.42 -41.18 21.95
C ALA A 204 49.78 -41.47 22.65
N PRO A 205 50.54 -40.42 23.04
CA PRO A 205 51.78 -40.55 23.82
C PRO A 205 51.55 -40.41 25.34
N THR A 206 52.16 -41.29 26.14
CA THR A 206 52.68 -41.09 27.53
C THR A 206 53.16 -42.44 28.09
N PRO A 207 54.01 -42.54 29.15
CA PRO A 207 54.83 -41.54 29.85
C PRO A 207 56.29 -42.02 30.18
N GLU A 208 57.01 -41.21 30.99
CA GLU A 208 58.12 -41.57 31.92
C GLU A 208 59.53 -41.85 31.34
N GLU A 209 60.53 -41.05 31.73
CA GLU A 209 61.57 -41.33 32.76
C GLU A 209 62.56 -42.43 32.33
N ASP A 210 63.81 -42.05 32.01
CA ASP A 210 65.00 -42.48 32.76
C ASP A 210 66.32 -42.08 32.06
N GLU A 211 67.23 -41.54 32.88
CA GLU A 211 68.69 -41.70 32.88
C GLU A 211 69.47 -41.86 31.54
N ARG A 212 70.21 -40.81 31.15
CA ARG A 212 71.70 -40.72 31.24
C ARG A 212 72.26 -39.51 30.48
#